data_AF-A0A0D1YRG1-F1
#
_entry.id   AF-A0A0D1YRG1-F1
#
_cell.length_a   1.000
_cell.length_b   1.000
_cell.length_c   1.000
_cell.angle_alpha   90.00
_cell.angle_beta   90.00
_cell.angle_gamma   90.00
#
_symmetry.space_group_name_H-M   'P 1'
#
loop_
_entity.id
_entity.type
_entity.pdbx_description
1 polymer ?
#
loop_
_entity_poly.entity_id
_entity_poly.type
_entity_poly.pdbx_seq_one_letter_code
_entity_poly.pdbx_strand_id
1 'polypeptide(L)'
;MDEVSPQNSLEKALAKRLEERLANSKFRKLTVAAPGSVDFSSNDFLSLSTSSTLRSAFVDELSRHPNFPLGSGGSRLLDGNSQYALDLENEIVSFHGASAGLLWNSGFDANSGFFACVPQPGDIILYDELIHASVHDGMKLSRAGRKIAFKHNSVDHLRKTVQALKEEDVYVGKGPKNVFVAVESVYSMDGDLCPLKELVECIEEALPYGNGHIVVDEAHATGVIGPLGRGLVSQLGLEKKVFARLHTFGKGLGTSGAILLCSPIVRSYLINYARPLIFTTSMPFINLAAIKASYSLLQSGVTEPLVSHLQMLTSHLHTQLLRMLIRYTRPYESINDTLHVSPLRPQSPIFALLTKHPRSLAAHCQNAGFVVRAVVPPTVPTRRVRVCLHAGNTVDEVDRLVRSIESWVRDRIGVASSPAVEELEKARL
;
A
#
# COMPACT_ATOMS: atom_id res chain seq x y z
N MET A 1 -31.13 11.38 38.86
CA MET A 1 -31.93 11.86 37.73
C MET A 1 -30.97 12.62 36.84
N ASP A 2 -30.35 11.92 35.90
CA ASP A 2 -29.52 12.57 34.88
C ASP A 2 -30.42 12.82 33.68
N GLU A 3 -30.82 14.07 33.52
CA GLU A 3 -31.51 14.55 32.31
C GLU A 3 -30.56 14.35 31.13
N VAL A 4 -30.85 13.34 30.31
CA VAL A 4 -30.27 13.23 28.98
C VAL A 4 -30.70 14.46 28.20
N SER A 5 -29.79 15.42 28.04
CA SER A 5 -29.96 16.57 27.15
C SER A 5 -30.58 16.10 25.83
N PRO A 6 -31.64 16.73 25.31
CA PRO A 6 -32.27 16.29 24.08
C PRO A 6 -31.24 16.31 22.96
N GLN A 7 -30.86 15.13 22.45
CA GLN A 7 -29.96 15.01 21.28
C GLN A 7 -30.44 15.97 20.20
N ASN A 8 -29.57 16.88 19.77
CA ASN A 8 -29.94 17.87 18.77
C ASN A 8 -30.24 17.17 17.42
N SER A 9 -30.92 17.85 16.50
CA SER A 9 -31.36 17.25 15.22
C SER A 9 -30.20 16.68 14.38
N LEU A 10 -28.99 17.22 14.51
CA LEU A 10 -27.79 16.71 13.85
C LEU A 10 -27.37 15.37 14.46
N GLU A 11 -27.28 15.26 15.78
CA GLU A 11 -26.88 14.01 16.45
C GLU A 11 -27.85 12.87 16.13
N LYS A 12 -29.16 13.15 16.06
CA LYS A 12 -30.17 12.17 15.62
C LYS A 12 -29.93 11.70 14.18
N ALA A 13 -29.64 12.62 13.26
CA ALA A 13 -29.35 12.28 11.86
C ALA A 13 -28.05 11.47 11.72
N LEU A 14 -27.03 11.80 12.51
CA LEU A 14 -25.77 11.06 12.55
C LEU A 14 -25.97 9.66 13.17
N ALA A 15 -26.69 9.55 14.28
CA ALA A 15 -27.02 8.28 14.93
C ALA A 15 -27.72 7.34 13.97
N LYS A 16 -28.73 7.82 13.21
CA LYS A 16 -29.40 7.05 12.17
C LYS A 16 -28.41 6.49 11.13
N ARG A 17 -27.45 7.30 10.65
CA ARG A 17 -26.42 6.83 9.71
C ARG A 17 -25.46 5.81 10.34
N LEU A 18 -25.18 5.91 11.64
CA LEU A 18 -24.37 4.93 12.36
C LEU A 18 -25.12 3.61 12.57
N GLU A 19 -26.41 3.66 12.87
CA GLU A 19 -27.32 2.50 12.94
C GLU A 19 -27.40 1.78 11.60
N GLU A 20 -27.53 2.51 10.48
CA GLU A 20 -27.47 1.94 9.13
C GLU A 20 -26.13 1.24 8.88
N ARG A 21 -25.01 1.79 9.35
CA ARG A 21 -23.70 1.12 9.28
C ARG A 21 -23.64 -0.12 10.16
N LEU A 22 -24.22 -0.10 11.36
CA LEU A 22 -24.29 -1.27 12.25
C LEU A 22 -25.12 -2.39 11.62
N ALA A 23 -26.33 -2.08 11.14
CA ALA A 23 -27.23 -3.01 10.46
C ALA A 23 -26.57 -3.65 9.23
N ASN A 24 -25.80 -2.88 8.46
CA ASN A 24 -25.06 -3.36 7.30
C ASN A 24 -23.69 -3.99 7.65
N SER A 25 -23.35 -4.13 8.94
CA SER A 25 -22.05 -4.62 9.43
C SER A 25 -20.84 -3.83 8.90
N LYS A 26 -21.03 -2.55 8.54
CA LYS A 26 -20.01 -1.61 8.04
C LYS A 26 -19.53 -0.62 9.11
N PHE A 27 -20.02 -0.77 10.35
CA PHE A 27 -19.56 0.00 11.48
C PHE A 27 -18.11 -0.37 11.82
N ARG A 28 -17.28 0.64 12.13
CA ARG A 28 -15.86 0.48 12.44
C ARG A 28 -15.61 1.06 13.81
N LYS A 29 -14.72 0.43 14.58
CA LYS A 29 -14.24 0.90 15.88
C LYS A 29 -12.73 1.03 15.84
N LEU A 30 -12.18 1.96 16.60
CA LEU A 30 -10.76 1.95 16.92
C LEU A 30 -10.50 0.75 17.83
N THR A 31 -9.49 -0.05 17.49
CA THR A 31 -9.16 -1.28 18.23
C THR A 31 -7.68 -1.27 18.55
N VAL A 32 -7.33 -1.64 19.78
CA VAL A 32 -5.95 -1.94 20.18
C VAL A 32 -5.80 -3.46 20.14
N ALA A 33 -4.72 -3.95 19.52
CA ALA A 33 -4.42 -5.38 19.55
C ALA A 33 -4.14 -5.83 20.98
N ALA A 34 -4.52 -7.06 21.34
CA ALA A 34 -4.20 -7.57 22.66
C ALA A 34 -2.67 -7.73 22.82
N PRO A 35 -2.10 -7.47 24.01
CA PRO A 35 -0.70 -7.75 24.27
C PRO A 35 -0.34 -9.20 23.93
N GLY A 36 0.81 -9.41 23.28
CA GLY A 36 1.27 -10.74 22.86
C GLY A 36 0.60 -11.32 21.62
N SER A 37 -0.31 -10.58 20.96
CA SER A 37 -0.82 -11.00 19.65
C SER A 37 0.27 -10.94 18.59
N VAL A 38 0.26 -11.92 17.68
CA VAL A 38 1.19 -11.98 16.54
C VAL A 38 0.62 -11.13 15.40
N ASP A 39 1.40 -10.16 14.93
CA ASP A 39 0.96 -9.24 13.88
C ASP A 39 1.07 -9.86 12.48
N PHE A 40 -0.07 -9.90 11.79
CA PHE A 40 -0.22 -10.28 10.39
C PHE A 40 -1.07 -9.27 9.61
N SER A 41 -1.14 -8.02 10.05
CA SER A 41 -2.01 -7.00 9.48
C SER A 41 -1.37 -5.64 9.26
N SER A 42 -0.36 -5.24 10.04
CA SER A 42 0.25 -3.94 9.84
C SER A 42 0.98 -3.87 8.48
N ASN A 43 1.45 -2.67 8.13
CA ASN A 43 2.25 -2.49 6.92
C ASN A 43 3.74 -2.33 7.25
N ASP A 44 4.18 -2.63 8.47
CA ASP A 44 5.59 -2.55 8.89
C ASP A 44 6.36 -3.78 8.40
N PHE A 45 6.42 -3.94 7.07
CA PHE A 45 6.88 -5.17 6.42
C PHE A 45 8.28 -5.62 6.85
N LEU A 46 9.17 -4.69 7.18
CA LEU A 46 10.52 -5.00 7.65
C LEU A 46 10.65 -5.04 9.18
N SER A 47 9.53 -4.87 9.91
CA SER A 47 9.50 -4.77 11.36
C SER A 47 10.44 -3.69 11.92
N LEU A 48 10.65 -2.62 11.15
CA LEU A 48 11.60 -1.57 11.51
C LEU A 48 11.06 -0.66 12.61
N SER A 49 9.73 -0.46 12.68
CA SER A 49 9.13 0.47 13.66
C SER A 49 9.39 0.08 15.12
N THR A 50 9.68 -1.20 15.38
CA THR A 50 10.01 -1.73 16.71
C THR A 50 11.46 -2.19 16.85
N SER A 51 12.26 -2.09 15.78
CA SER A 51 13.65 -2.56 15.73
C SER A 51 14.59 -1.71 16.59
N SER A 52 15.45 -2.38 17.36
CA SER A 52 16.54 -1.72 18.11
C SER A 52 17.56 -1.07 17.17
N THR A 53 17.78 -1.62 15.98
CA THR A 53 18.70 -1.08 14.98
C THR A 53 18.23 0.28 14.47
N LEU A 54 16.96 0.39 14.04
CA LEU A 54 16.42 1.69 13.61
C LEU A 54 16.37 2.68 14.78
N ARG A 55 15.97 2.22 15.97
CA ARG A 55 15.96 3.07 17.17
C ARG A 55 17.33 3.65 17.48
N SER A 56 18.38 2.84 17.40
CA SER A 56 19.76 3.29 17.66
C SER A 56 20.21 4.30 16.61
N ALA A 57 20.03 4.00 15.32
CA ALA A 57 20.35 4.92 14.23
C ALA A 57 19.60 6.26 14.34
N PHE A 58 18.35 6.22 14.78
CA PHE A 58 17.55 7.41 15.02
C PHE A 58 18.07 8.23 16.22
N VAL A 59 18.37 7.60 17.35
CA VAL A 59 18.93 8.28 18.54
C VAL A 59 20.30 8.88 18.24
N ASP A 60 21.13 8.18 17.46
CA ASP A 60 22.42 8.69 17.00
C ASP A 60 22.23 9.95 16.13
N GLU A 61 21.26 9.94 15.22
CA GLU A 61 20.94 11.12 14.40
C GLU A 61 20.45 12.30 15.23
N LEU A 62 19.57 12.07 16.22
CA LEU A 62 19.15 13.11 17.15
C LEU A 62 20.34 13.70 17.92
N SER A 63 21.27 12.85 18.36
CA SER A 63 22.44 13.26 19.14
C SER A 63 23.43 14.13 18.35
N ARG A 64 23.45 14.01 17.02
CA ARG A 64 24.21 14.90 16.12
C ARG A 64 23.62 16.31 16.02
N HIS A 65 22.38 16.49 16.46
CA HIS A 65 21.64 17.75 16.35
C HIS A 65 21.08 18.23 17.70
N PRO A 66 21.88 18.43 18.75
CA PRO A 66 21.39 18.59 20.13
C PRO A 66 20.41 19.77 20.36
N ASN A 67 20.38 20.75 19.46
CA ASN A 67 19.49 21.92 19.51
C ASN A 67 18.33 21.83 18.49
N PHE A 68 17.92 20.63 18.07
CA PHE A 68 16.84 20.49 17.10
C PHE A 68 15.49 20.99 17.66
N PRO A 69 14.63 21.60 16.82
CA PRO A 69 13.27 21.95 17.23
C PRO A 69 12.34 20.73 17.22
N LEU A 70 11.41 20.66 18.18
CA LEU A 70 10.41 19.58 18.24
C LEU A 70 9.35 19.69 17.13
N GLY A 71 8.96 20.91 16.77
CA GLY A 71 7.99 21.22 15.72
C GLY A 71 8.64 21.96 14.54
N SER A 72 8.03 21.92 13.36
CA SER A 72 8.51 22.72 12.23
C SER A 72 8.20 24.21 12.37
N GLY A 73 7.22 24.60 13.20
CA GLY A 73 6.83 25.99 13.42
C GLY A 73 5.90 26.58 12.33
N GLY A 74 5.73 25.90 11.20
CA GLY A 74 4.87 26.37 10.11
C GLY A 74 4.77 25.40 8.93
N SER A 75 4.18 25.87 7.84
CA SER A 75 4.15 25.15 6.55
C SER A 75 5.47 25.29 5.78
N ARG A 76 5.69 24.44 4.77
CA ARG A 76 6.92 24.48 3.95
C ARG A 76 7.20 25.83 3.27
N LEU A 77 6.17 26.63 2.98
CA LEU A 77 6.32 27.90 2.26
C LEU A 77 6.51 29.12 3.17
N LEU A 78 6.21 28.98 4.45
CA LEU A 78 6.43 30.01 5.45
C LEU A 78 7.64 29.57 6.29
N ASP A 79 7.45 29.35 7.58
CA ASP A 79 8.56 29.11 8.53
C ASP A 79 8.89 27.63 8.76
N GLY A 80 8.20 26.71 8.08
CA GLY A 80 8.29 25.27 8.33
C GLY A 80 9.31 24.50 7.50
N ASN A 81 9.99 25.13 6.54
CA ASN A 81 11.03 24.48 5.76
C ASN A 81 12.39 24.63 6.43
N SER A 82 13.24 23.62 6.30
CA SER A 82 14.59 23.62 6.88
C SER A 82 15.62 23.13 5.86
N GLN A 83 16.88 23.51 6.06
CA GLN A 83 17.98 22.97 5.26
C GLN A 83 18.05 21.44 5.38
N TYR A 84 17.80 20.90 6.56
CA TYR A 84 17.77 19.46 6.80
C TYR A 84 16.72 18.74 5.93
N ALA A 85 15.52 19.33 5.74
CA ALA A 85 14.51 18.76 4.85
C ALA A 85 14.97 18.76 3.38
N LEU A 86 15.65 19.82 2.93
CA LEU A 86 16.19 19.93 1.57
C LEU A 86 17.32 18.94 1.32
N ASP A 87 18.23 18.78 2.28
CA ASP A 87 19.35 17.83 2.20
C ASP A 87 18.82 16.40 2.16
N LEU A 88 17.83 16.08 3.00
CA LEU A 88 17.17 14.79 2.98
C LEU A 88 16.41 14.52 1.67
N GLU A 89 15.73 15.52 1.10
CA GLU A 89 15.13 15.41 -0.24
C GLU A 89 16.19 15.02 -1.27
N ASN A 90 17.33 15.70 -1.28
CA ASN A 90 18.42 15.43 -2.23
C ASN A 90 19.04 14.05 -2.04
N GLU A 91 19.23 13.60 -0.79
CA GLU A 91 19.75 12.27 -0.48
C GLU A 91 18.82 11.17 -1.01
N ILE A 92 17.52 11.30 -0.76
CA ILE A 92 16.51 10.34 -1.22
C ILE A 92 16.38 10.36 -2.75
N VAL A 93 16.45 11.56 -3.36
CA VAL A 93 16.45 11.73 -4.82
C VAL A 93 17.63 11.01 -5.47
N SER A 94 18.83 11.19 -4.91
CA SER A 94 20.04 10.49 -5.37
C SER A 94 19.90 8.98 -5.21
N PHE A 95 19.36 8.51 -4.08
CA PHE A 95 19.18 7.09 -3.81
C PHE A 95 18.25 6.42 -4.83
N HIS A 96 17.16 7.08 -5.23
CA HIS A 96 16.19 6.54 -6.19
C HIS A 96 16.48 6.89 -7.65
N GLY A 97 17.61 7.53 -7.94
CA GLY A 97 17.98 7.95 -9.30
C GLY A 97 16.98 8.92 -9.94
N ALA A 98 16.37 9.80 -9.14
CA ALA A 98 15.43 10.82 -9.62
C ALA A 98 16.13 12.16 -9.91
N SER A 99 15.46 13.06 -10.62
CA SER A 99 15.96 14.42 -10.86
C SER A 99 15.56 15.42 -9.77
N ALA A 100 14.42 15.18 -9.11
CA ALA A 100 13.93 15.99 -8.00
C ALA A 100 12.97 15.18 -7.12
N GLY A 101 12.73 15.68 -5.91
CA GLY A 101 11.85 15.05 -4.92
C GLY A 101 11.26 16.10 -4.00
N LEU A 102 10.07 15.80 -3.48
CA LEU A 102 9.35 16.70 -2.57
C LEU A 102 8.75 15.88 -1.44
N LEU A 103 9.08 16.24 -0.20
CA LEU A 103 8.58 15.59 1.02
C LEU A 103 7.14 16.01 1.36
N TRP A 104 6.32 15.05 1.81
CA TRP A 104 4.91 15.20 2.18
C TRP A 104 4.60 14.52 3.52
N ASN A 105 3.65 15.07 4.27
CA ASN A 105 3.23 14.52 5.57
C ASN A 105 2.65 13.10 5.48
N SER A 106 2.12 12.72 4.32
CA SER A 106 1.65 11.36 4.06
C SER A 106 1.63 11.06 2.56
N GLY A 107 1.59 9.77 2.21
CA GLY A 107 1.36 9.35 0.82
C GLY A 107 -0.04 9.74 0.30
N PHE A 108 -1.02 9.85 1.20
CA PHE A 108 -2.34 10.33 0.85
C PHE A 108 -2.30 11.79 0.39
N ASP A 109 -1.60 12.66 1.14
CA ASP A 109 -1.46 14.08 0.79
C ASP A 109 -0.71 14.27 -0.53
N ALA A 110 0.32 13.46 -0.77
CA ALA A 110 1.10 13.48 -2.00
C ALA A 110 0.24 13.11 -3.23
N ASN A 111 -0.44 11.96 -3.18
CA ASN A 111 -1.33 11.53 -4.27
C ASN A 111 -2.47 12.53 -4.49
N SER A 112 -3.19 12.89 -3.42
CA SER A 112 -4.34 13.80 -3.53
C SER A 112 -3.91 15.17 -4.06
N GLY A 113 -2.78 15.72 -3.58
CA GLY A 113 -2.23 16.98 -4.04
C GLY A 113 -1.76 16.94 -5.50
N PHE A 114 -1.06 15.88 -5.91
CA PHE A 114 -0.61 15.70 -7.28
C PHE A 114 -1.78 15.65 -8.26
N PHE A 115 -2.72 14.72 -8.07
CA PHE A 115 -3.82 14.52 -9.02
C PHE A 115 -4.82 15.68 -9.02
N ALA A 116 -4.92 16.45 -7.94
CA ALA A 116 -5.76 17.64 -7.89
C ALA A 116 -5.24 18.80 -8.78
N CYS A 117 -3.93 18.93 -8.98
CA CYS A 117 -3.38 20.13 -9.62
C CYS A 117 -2.46 19.90 -10.81
N VAL A 118 -1.78 18.75 -10.93
CA VAL A 118 -0.80 18.51 -12.01
C VAL A 118 -1.47 18.25 -13.36
N PRO A 119 -2.47 17.34 -13.48
CA PRO A 119 -3.28 17.25 -14.69
C PRO A 119 -4.05 18.56 -14.94
N GLN A 120 -4.03 19.08 -16.17
CA GLN A 120 -4.67 20.34 -16.58
C GLN A 120 -5.99 20.11 -17.35
N PRO A 121 -6.84 21.15 -17.58
CA PRO A 121 -8.15 21.04 -18.26
C PRO A 121 -8.19 20.27 -19.58
N GLY A 122 -7.11 20.30 -20.38
CA GLY A 122 -7.03 19.56 -21.64
C GLY A 122 -6.58 18.10 -21.52
N ASP A 123 -6.09 17.69 -20.35
CA ASP A 123 -5.46 16.40 -20.15
C ASP A 123 -6.46 15.31 -19.75
N ILE A 124 -6.03 14.07 -19.93
CA ILE A 124 -6.80 12.86 -19.61
C ILE A 124 -6.06 12.06 -18.54
N ILE A 125 -6.78 11.54 -17.55
CA ILE A 125 -6.24 10.58 -16.58
C ILE A 125 -6.83 9.21 -16.85
N LEU A 126 -5.98 8.26 -17.23
CA LEU A 126 -6.24 6.83 -17.18
C LEU A 126 -5.78 6.30 -15.83
N TYR A 127 -6.58 5.47 -15.18
CA TYR A 127 -6.21 4.90 -13.89
C TYR A 127 -6.65 3.45 -13.78
N ASP A 128 -5.86 2.64 -13.09
CA ASP A 128 -6.24 1.28 -12.77
C ASP A 128 -7.50 1.29 -11.86
N GLU A 129 -8.49 0.44 -12.15
CA GLU A 129 -9.75 0.45 -11.41
C GLU A 129 -9.62 0.12 -9.91
N LEU A 130 -8.49 -0.46 -9.47
CA LEU A 130 -8.20 -0.75 -8.07
C LEU A 130 -7.21 0.24 -7.43
N ILE A 131 -6.88 1.35 -8.10
CA ILE A 131 -5.99 2.38 -7.57
C ILE A 131 -6.44 2.91 -6.20
N HIS A 132 -5.48 3.24 -5.35
CA HIS A 132 -5.73 3.70 -3.99
C HIS A 132 -6.70 4.91 -3.90
N ALA A 133 -7.49 4.94 -2.83
CA ALA A 133 -8.48 5.99 -2.56
C ALA A 133 -7.90 7.42 -2.59
N SER A 134 -6.62 7.60 -2.22
CA SER A 134 -5.96 8.91 -2.30
C SER A 134 -5.88 9.46 -3.72
N VAL A 135 -5.72 8.59 -4.72
CA VAL A 135 -5.72 8.98 -6.14
C VAL A 135 -7.13 9.37 -6.55
N HIS A 136 -8.14 8.60 -6.18
CA HIS A 136 -9.55 8.97 -6.39
C HIS A 136 -9.92 10.32 -5.77
N ASP A 137 -9.45 10.59 -4.55
CA ASP A 137 -9.75 11.85 -3.86
C ASP A 137 -9.02 13.04 -4.52
N GLY A 138 -7.79 12.86 -5.00
CA GLY A 138 -7.14 13.85 -5.87
C GLY A 138 -7.88 14.07 -7.19
N MET A 139 -8.32 12.99 -7.83
CA MET A 139 -9.09 13.03 -9.08
C MET A 139 -10.44 13.76 -8.96
N LYS A 140 -11.09 13.72 -7.80
CA LYS A 140 -12.32 14.49 -7.53
C LYS A 140 -12.08 16.00 -7.63
N LEU A 141 -10.91 16.46 -7.19
CA LEU A 141 -10.48 17.87 -7.25
C LEU A 141 -9.68 18.21 -8.51
N SER A 142 -9.38 17.22 -9.35
CA SER A 142 -8.51 17.36 -10.51
C SER A 142 -9.08 18.31 -11.55
N ARG A 143 -8.17 19.03 -12.20
CA ARG A 143 -8.48 19.88 -13.35
C ARG A 143 -8.60 19.09 -14.65
N ALA A 144 -8.18 17.82 -14.69
CA ALA A 144 -8.26 17.00 -15.91
C ALA A 144 -9.65 17.00 -16.53
N GLY A 145 -9.71 17.14 -17.86
CA GLY A 145 -10.96 17.16 -18.60
C GLY A 145 -11.68 15.81 -18.61
N ARG A 146 -10.93 14.70 -18.54
CA ARG A 146 -11.48 13.33 -18.53
C ARG A 146 -10.71 12.42 -17.57
N LYS A 147 -11.44 11.49 -16.95
CA LYS A 147 -10.94 10.46 -16.02
C LYS A 147 -11.55 9.11 -16.41
N ILE A 148 -10.74 8.13 -16.77
CA ILE A 148 -11.20 6.86 -17.33
C ILE A 148 -10.50 5.71 -16.62
N ALA A 149 -11.27 4.79 -16.05
CA ALA A 149 -10.72 3.57 -15.47
C ALA A 149 -10.35 2.57 -16.57
N PHE A 150 -9.26 1.84 -16.41
CA PHE A 150 -9.00 0.62 -17.16
C PHE A 150 -8.98 -0.59 -16.22
N LYS A 151 -9.26 -1.77 -16.78
CA LYS A 151 -9.33 -3.01 -15.99
C LYS A 151 -8.01 -3.29 -15.28
N HIS A 152 -8.13 -3.76 -14.05
CA HIS A 152 -7.01 -3.98 -13.16
C HIS A 152 -5.89 -4.78 -13.82
N ASN A 153 -4.67 -4.23 -13.80
CA ASN A 153 -3.45 -4.83 -14.35
C ASN A 153 -3.58 -5.32 -15.82
N SER A 154 -4.52 -4.78 -16.59
CA SER A 154 -4.80 -5.20 -17.96
C SER A 154 -4.16 -4.28 -19.00
N VAL A 155 -2.97 -4.66 -19.48
CA VAL A 155 -2.27 -3.98 -20.58
C VAL A 155 -3.15 -3.92 -21.83
N ASP A 156 -3.88 -4.99 -22.14
CA ASP A 156 -4.77 -5.04 -23.30
C ASP A 156 -5.95 -4.08 -23.20
N HIS A 157 -6.54 -3.94 -22.00
CA HIS A 157 -7.61 -2.97 -21.81
C HIS A 157 -7.06 -1.55 -21.90
N LEU A 158 -5.90 -1.27 -21.28
CA LEU A 158 -5.23 0.03 -21.42
C LEU A 158 -4.99 0.38 -22.89
N ARG A 159 -4.45 -0.56 -23.68
CA ARG A 159 -4.21 -0.37 -25.13
C ARG A 159 -5.50 0.00 -25.87
N LYS A 160 -6.58 -0.74 -25.63
CA LYS A 160 -7.90 -0.46 -26.24
C LYS A 160 -8.44 0.91 -25.81
N THR A 161 -8.28 1.28 -24.54
CA THR A 161 -8.71 2.59 -24.03
C THR A 161 -7.94 3.73 -24.70
N VAL A 162 -6.62 3.63 -24.84
CA VAL A 162 -5.81 4.65 -25.52
C VAL A 162 -6.16 4.72 -27.01
N GLN A 163 -6.37 3.58 -27.67
CA GLN A 163 -6.77 3.55 -29.08
C GLN A 163 -8.11 4.26 -29.30
N ALA A 164 -9.12 3.97 -28.48
CA ALA A 164 -10.41 4.64 -28.54
C ALA A 164 -10.28 6.16 -28.33
N LEU A 165 -9.42 6.60 -27.40
CA LEU A 165 -9.16 8.02 -27.19
C LEU A 165 -8.53 8.71 -28.41
N LYS A 166 -7.64 8.04 -29.13
CA LYS A 166 -7.02 8.57 -30.34
C LYS A 166 -8.01 8.70 -31.49
N GLU A 167 -8.97 7.77 -31.57
CA GLU A 167 -10.06 7.80 -32.55
C GLU A 167 -11.08 8.90 -32.24
N GLU A 168 -11.41 9.10 -30.97
CA GLU A 168 -12.32 10.15 -30.50
C GLU A 168 -11.69 11.56 -30.58
N ASP A 169 -10.39 11.68 -30.31
CA ASP A 169 -9.70 12.95 -30.18
C ASP A 169 -8.32 12.93 -30.85
N VAL A 170 -8.27 13.52 -32.05
CA VAL A 170 -7.05 13.60 -32.87
C VAL A 170 -5.88 14.28 -32.14
N TYR A 171 -6.15 15.14 -31.16
CA TYR A 171 -5.11 15.83 -30.38
C TYR A 171 -4.43 14.92 -29.36
N VAL A 172 -5.04 13.79 -28.98
CA VAL A 172 -4.36 12.74 -28.21
C VAL A 172 -3.36 12.02 -29.10
N GLY A 173 -3.79 11.63 -30.31
CA GLY A 173 -2.97 10.90 -31.27
C GLY A 173 -1.84 11.72 -31.89
N LYS A 174 -1.96 13.05 -31.94
CA LYS A 174 -0.95 13.98 -32.50
C LYS A 174 0.00 14.58 -31.46
N GLY A 175 -0.19 14.31 -30.16
CA GLY A 175 0.71 14.78 -29.10
C GLY A 175 0.33 16.03 -28.29
N PRO A 176 -0.52 16.98 -28.71
CA PRO A 176 -0.73 18.20 -27.91
C PRO A 176 -1.56 18.03 -26.63
N LYS A 177 -2.28 16.90 -26.46
CA LYS A 177 -2.99 16.59 -25.20
C LYS A 177 -2.26 15.53 -24.40
N ASN A 178 -2.04 15.77 -23.11
CA ASN A 178 -1.36 14.81 -22.25
C ASN A 178 -2.32 13.72 -21.76
N VAL A 179 -1.79 12.51 -21.63
CA VAL A 179 -2.48 11.35 -21.05
C VAL A 179 -1.66 10.85 -19.87
N PHE A 180 -2.19 11.02 -18.66
CA PHE A 180 -1.61 10.47 -17.45
C PHE A 180 -2.10 9.04 -17.25
N VAL A 181 -1.24 8.13 -16.82
CA VAL A 181 -1.59 6.75 -16.48
C VAL A 181 -1.18 6.47 -15.05
N ALA A 182 -2.15 6.26 -14.16
CA ALA A 182 -1.94 6.06 -12.73
C ALA A 182 -2.10 4.58 -12.34
N VAL A 183 -1.06 4.03 -11.68
CA VAL A 183 -1.02 2.63 -11.20
C VAL A 183 -0.34 2.54 -9.83
N GLU A 184 -0.64 1.49 -9.06
CA GLU A 184 0.20 1.06 -7.92
C GLU A 184 1.22 0.05 -8.42
N SER A 185 2.45 0.05 -7.92
CA SER A 185 3.40 -1.02 -8.25
C SER A 185 3.08 -2.35 -7.57
N VAL A 186 2.61 -2.27 -6.32
CA VAL A 186 2.07 -3.39 -5.52
C VAL A 186 0.73 -2.93 -4.97
N TYR A 187 -0.34 -3.64 -5.33
CA TYR A 187 -1.69 -3.24 -4.91
C TYR A 187 -1.96 -3.62 -3.47
N SER A 188 -2.37 -2.62 -2.69
CA SER A 188 -2.44 -2.71 -1.23
C SER A 188 -3.29 -3.88 -0.67
N MET A 189 -4.32 -4.32 -1.39
CA MET A 189 -5.31 -5.29 -0.91
C MET A 189 -5.08 -6.72 -1.41
N ASP A 190 -4.60 -6.88 -2.64
CA ASP A 190 -4.36 -8.19 -3.28
C ASP A 190 -2.89 -8.62 -3.24
N GLY A 191 -1.97 -7.66 -3.10
CA GLY A 191 -0.54 -7.92 -3.05
C GLY A 191 0.07 -8.30 -4.40
N ASP A 192 -0.69 -8.22 -5.47
CA ASP A 192 -0.23 -8.45 -6.82
C ASP A 192 0.54 -7.24 -7.36
N LEU A 193 1.41 -7.52 -8.33
CA LEU A 193 2.31 -6.55 -8.92
C LEU A 193 1.75 -6.06 -10.25
N CYS A 194 1.97 -4.78 -10.50
CA CYS A 194 1.70 -4.19 -11.80
C CYS A 194 2.61 -4.77 -12.88
N PRO A 195 2.08 -5.14 -14.08
CA PRO A 195 2.89 -5.45 -15.26
C PRO A 195 3.48 -4.15 -15.84
N LEU A 196 4.30 -3.49 -15.03
CA LEU A 196 4.68 -2.09 -15.23
C LEU A 196 5.52 -1.91 -16.50
N LYS A 197 6.39 -2.86 -16.82
CA LYS A 197 7.21 -2.81 -18.03
C LYS A 197 6.33 -2.82 -19.28
N GLU A 198 5.36 -3.73 -19.32
CA GLU A 198 4.42 -3.89 -20.42
C GLU A 198 3.47 -2.70 -20.55
N LEU A 199 3.05 -2.08 -19.44
CA LEU A 199 2.26 -0.84 -19.49
C LEU A 199 3.09 0.34 -20.02
N VAL A 200 4.36 0.46 -19.61
CA VAL A 200 5.27 1.49 -20.14
C VAL A 200 5.45 1.34 -21.64
N GLU A 201 5.79 0.13 -22.10
CA GLU A 201 5.95 -0.18 -23.52
C GLU A 201 4.65 0.12 -24.31
N CYS A 202 3.48 -0.28 -23.77
CA CYS A 202 2.19 0.01 -24.39
C CYS A 202 1.92 1.51 -24.56
N ILE A 203 2.29 2.35 -23.58
CA ILE A 203 2.06 3.79 -23.63
C ILE A 203 3.04 4.48 -24.57
N GLU A 204 4.32 4.10 -24.54
CA GLU A 204 5.33 4.60 -25.47
C GLU A 204 4.95 4.28 -26.93
N GLU A 205 4.47 3.07 -27.20
CA GLU A 205 3.99 2.66 -28.53
C GLU A 205 2.70 3.40 -28.94
N ALA A 206 1.73 3.53 -28.03
CA ALA A 206 0.44 4.10 -28.36
C ALA A 206 0.48 5.63 -28.50
N LEU A 207 1.38 6.31 -27.78
CA LEU A 207 1.54 7.76 -27.71
C LEU A 207 2.99 8.18 -28.05
N PRO A 208 3.43 7.99 -29.32
CA PRO A 208 4.84 8.15 -29.73
C PRO A 208 5.36 9.59 -29.69
N TYR A 209 4.48 10.58 -29.50
CA TYR A 209 4.84 12.00 -29.40
C TYR A 209 5.25 12.42 -27.98
N GLY A 210 5.38 11.47 -27.04
CA GLY A 210 5.87 11.76 -25.69
C GLY A 210 4.83 12.44 -24.79
N ASN A 211 3.55 12.31 -25.11
CA ASN A 211 2.43 12.89 -24.35
C ASN A 211 1.78 11.90 -23.38
N GLY A 212 2.34 10.69 -23.22
CA GLY A 212 1.95 9.71 -22.20
C GLY A 212 2.82 9.82 -20.94
N HIS A 213 2.22 10.00 -19.77
CA HIS A 213 2.93 10.21 -18.50
C HIS A 213 2.51 9.19 -17.46
N ILE A 214 3.40 8.28 -17.09
CA ILE A 214 3.09 7.21 -16.14
C ILE A 214 3.41 7.66 -14.71
N VAL A 215 2.45 7.49 -13.81
CA VAL A 215 2.53 7.85 -12.40
C VAL A 215 2.39 6.57 -11.58
N VAL A 216 3.42 6.23 -10.81
CA VAL A 216 3.48 4.98 -10.06
C VAL A 216 3.47 5.24 -8.56
N ASP A 217 2.53 4.62 -7.86
CA ASP A 217 2.53 4.56 -6.40
C ASP A 217 3.33 3.35 -5.92
N GLU A 218 4.50 3.60 -5.34
CA GLU A 218 5.43 2.59 -4.79
C GLU A 218 5.26 2.40 -3.28
N ALA A 219 4.14 2.85 -2.71
CA ALA A 219 3.90 2.82 -1.28
C ALA A 219 4.13 1.44 -0.64
N HIS A 220 3.64 0.38 -1.30
CA HIS A 220 3.73 -1.01 -0.82
C HIS A 220 4.98 -1.77 -1.31
N ALA A 221 5.77 -1.16 -2.20
CA ALA A 221 7.04 -1.73 -2.69
C ALA A 221 8.27 -1.15 -1.97
N THR A 222 8.17 0.09 -1.47
CA THR A 222 9.27 0.80 -0.81
C THR A 222 9.82 0.00 0.38
N GLY A 223 11.13 -0.27 0.36
CA GLY A 223 11.86 -1.05 1.35
C GLY A 223 11.89 -2.56 1.08
N VAL A 224 10.98 -3.10 0.27
CA VAL A 224 10.78 -4.57 0.15
C VAL A 224 10.99 -5.14 -1.26
N ILE A 225 10.92 -4.31 -2.30
CA ILE A 225 11.13 -4.70 -3.70
C ILE A 225 12.29 -3.91 -4.29
N GLY A 226 13.03 -4.54 -5.20
CA GLY A 226 14.13 -3.91 -5.92
C GLY A 226 15.42 -3.78 -5.11
N PRO A 227 16.52 -3.39 -5.78
CA PRO A 227 17.83 -3.29 -5.15
C PRO A 227 17.79 -2.30 -3.97
N LEU A 228 18.24 -2.73 -2.79
CA LEU A 228 18.21 -1.93 -1.55
C LEU A 228 16.80 -1.43 -1.18
N GLY A 229 15.75 -2.13 -1.63
CA GLY A 229 14.36 -1.73 -1.37
C GLY A 229 13.89 -0.49 -2.13
N ARG A 230 14.51 -0.14 -3.26
CA ARG A 230 14.18 1.06 -4.06
C ARG A 230 12.82 1.04 -4.76
N GLY A 231 12.11 -0.09 -4.78
CA GLY A 231 10.81 -0.25 -5.42
C GLY A 231 10.88 -0.96 -6.78
N LEU A 232 9.70 -1.25 -7.33
CA LEU A 232 9.55 -2.01 -8.58
C LEU A 232 10.09 -1.25 -9.79
N VAL A 233 9.94 0.08 -9.82
CA VAL A 233 10.44 0.91 -10.91
C VAL A 233 11.95 0.74 -11.05
N SER A 234 12.69 0.74 -9.92
CA SER A 234 14.14 0.56 -9.95
C SER A 234 14.54 -0.88 -10.26
N GLN A 235 13.77 -1.87 -9.77
CA GLN A 235 13.98 -3.27 -10.15
C GLN A 235 13.92 -3.49 -11.66
N LEU A 236 13.04 -2.76 -12.35
CA LEU A 236 12.83 -2.87 -13.80
C LEU A 236 13.69 -1.90 -14.62
N GLY A 237 14.48 -1.02 -13.99
CA GLY A 237 15.28 0.00 -14.69
C GLY A 237 14.45 1.06 -15.41
N LEU A 238 13.26 1.38 -14.89
CA LEU A 238 12.28 2.27 -15.52
C LEU A 238 12.30 3.69 -14.95
N GLU A 239 13.29 4.06 -14.13
CA GLU A 239 13.34 5.35 -13.42
C GLU A 239 13.25 6.56 -14.36
N LYS A 240 13.77 6.44 -15.59
CA LYS A 240 13.75 7.49 -16.61
C LYS A 240 12.47 7.51 -17.46
N LYS A 241 11.64 6.47 -17.38
CA LYS A 241 10.40 6.32 -18.15
C LYS A 241 9.14 6.63 -17.34
N VAL A 242 9.27 6.68 -16.02
CA VAL A 242 8.16 7.00 -15.11
C VAL A 242 8.18 8.49 -14.77
N PHE A 243 7.07 9.17 -15.03
CA PHE A 243 6.93 10.62 -14.88
C PHE A 243 6.96 11.07 -13.41
N ALA A 244 6.28 10.33 -12.53
CA ALA A 244 6.29 10.59 -11.09
C ALA A 244 6.16 9.30 -10.29
N ARG A 245 6.85 9.23 -9.14
CA ARG A 245 6.87 8.07 -8.25
C ARG A 245 6.59 8.48 -6.81
N LEU A 246 5.60 7.86 -6.19
CA LEU A 246 5.33 8.06 -4.76
C LEU A 246 6.01 6.98 -3.93
N HIS A 247 6.85 7.37 -2.97
CA HIS A 247 7.37 6.47 -1.95
C HIS A 247 6.85 6.87 -0.57
N THR A 248 6.42 5.90 0.23
CA THR A 248 5.90 6.17 1.59
C THR A 248 6.81 5.61 2.66
N PHE A 249 6.91 6.31 3.78
CA PHE A 249 7.82 5.95 4.86
C PHE A 249 7.13 5.19 6.01
N GLY A 250 5.80 5.24 6.08
CA GLY A 250 5.00 4.54 7.10
C GLY A 250 4.66 3.09 6.81
N LYS A 251 5.47 2.40 6.00
CA LYS A 251 5.31 0.97 5.69
C LYS A 251 6.65 0.25 5.88
N GLY A 252 7.29 -0.20 4.80
CA GLY A 252 8.58 -0.90 4.86
C GLY A 252 9.70 -0.13 5.56
N LEU A 253 9.63 1.21 5.62
CA LEU A 253 10.61 2.05 6.32
C LEU A 253 10.32 2.28 7.82
N GLY A 254 9.17 1.83 8.34
CA GLY A 254 8.86 1.88 9.77
C GLY A 254 8.71 3.28 10.40
N THR A 255 8.49 4.33 9.62
CA THR A 255 8.38 5.73 10.10
C THR A 255 7.07 6.40 9.65
N SER A 256 7.08 7.65 9.17
CA SER A 256 5.88 8.33 8.66
C SER A 256 6.23 9.40 7.63
N GLY A 257 5.28 9.76 6.76
CA GLY A 257 5.51 10.67 5.64
C GLY A 257 5.64 9.97 4.30
N ALA A 258 5.95 10.76 3.28
CA ALA A 258 6.19 10.30 1.92
C ALA A 258 7.10 11.28 1.16
N ILE A 259 7.59 10.84 0.00
CA ILE A 259 8.23 11.69 -1.01
C ILE A 259 7.64 11.40 -2.37
N LEU A 260 7.38 12.45 -3.14
CA LEU A 260 7.07 12.33 -4.56
C LEU A 260 8.32 12.66 -5.38
N LEU A 261 8.86 11.67 -6.07
CA LEU A 261 9.98 11.82 -6.99
C LEU A 261 9.45 12.23 -8.36
N CYS A 262 10.02 13.27 -8.95
CA CYS A 262 9.55 13.87 -10.19
C CYS A 262 10.64 14.74 -10.84
N SER A 263 10.27 15.54 -11.85
CA SER A 263 11.18 16.53 -12.44
C SER A 263 11.26 17.82 -11.60
N PRO A 264 12.33 18.63 -11.73
CA PRO A 264 12.43 19.92 -11.05
C PRO A 264 11.25 20.87 -11.35
N ILE A 265 10.71 20.79 -12.58
CA ILE A 265 9.54 21.58 -13.00
C ILE A 265 8.29 21.13 -12.23
N VAL A 266 8.03 19.82 -12.17
CA VAL A 266 6.89 19.28 -11.41
C VAL A 266 7.00 19.59 -9.92
N ARG A 267 8.20 19.44 -9.33
CA ARG A 267 8.47 19.85 -7.95
C ARG A 267 8.10 21.32 -7.73
N SER A 268 8.57 22.21 -8.59
CA SER A 268 8.32 23.65 -8.49
C SER A 268 6.82 23.97 -8.65
N TYR A 269 6.14 23.28 -9.57
CA TYR A 269 4.69 23.41 -9.75
C TYR A 269 3.94 23.00 -8.47
N LEU A 270 4.25 21.83 -7.91
CA LEU A 270 3.59 21.32 -6.70
C LEU A 270 3.77 22.27 -5.52
N ILE A 271 4.96 22.86 -5.35
CA ILE A 271 5.22 23.87 -4.32
C ILE A 271 4.26 25.06 -4.43
N ASN A 272 3.86 25.45 -5.65
CA ASN A 272 3.00 26.62 -5.89
C ASN A 272 1.50 26.31 -5.95
N TYR A 273 1.11 25.07 -6.25
CA TYR A 273 -0.30 24.73 -6.51
C TYR A 273 -0.89 23.63 -5.61
N ALA A 274 -0.05 22.79 -5.00
CA ALA A 274 -0.56 21.66 -4.22
C ALA A 274 -1.00 22.07 -2.81
N ARG A 275 -2.31 22.28 -2.66
CA ARG A 275 -2.93 22.71 -1.40
C ARG A 275 -2.55 21.85 -0.18
N PRO A 276 -2.51 20.50 -0.25
CA PRO A 276 -2.13 19.68 0.90
C PRO A 276 -0.69 19.90 1.38
N LEU A 277 0.19 20.44 0.53
CA LEU A 277 1.55 20.84 0.91
C LEU A 277 1.59 22.26 1.49
N ILE A 278 0.84 23.18 0.88
CA ILE A 278 0.88 24.62 1.17
C ILE A 278 0.19 24.96 2.50
N PHE A 279 -0.98 24.37 2.75
CA PHE A 279 -1.87 24.73 3.87
C PHE A 279 -1.80 23.73 5.03
N THR A 280 -0.64 23.09 5.21
CA THR A 280 -0.40 22.15 6.32
C THR A 280 0.90 22.49 7.03
N THR A 281 0.98 22.15 8.32
CA THR A 281 2.24 22.25 9.07
C THR A 281 3.21 21.20 8.53
N SER A 282 4.48 21.58 8.32
CA SER A 282 5.49 20.67 7.78
C SER A 282 5.89 19.55 8.76
N MET A 283 6.53 18.50 8.24
CA MET A 283 7.09 17.43 9.07
C MET A 283 8.15 18.01 10.04
N PRO A 284 8.06 17.69 11.34
CA PRO A 284 9.05 18.14 12.31
C PRO A 284 10.40 17.45 12.09
N PHE A 285 11.48 18.04 12.63
CA PHE A 285 12.84 17.50 12.57
C PHE A 285 12.90 16.03 13.01
N ILE A 286 12.22 15.69 14.10
CA ILE A 286 12.15 14.31 14.65
C ILE A 286 11.71 13.31 13.57
N ASN A 287 10.71 13.67 12.75
CA ASN A 287 10.25 12.79 11.69
C ASN A 287 11.27 12.71 10.54
N LEU A 288 11.89 13.84 10.18
CA LEU A 288 12.93 13.87 9.14
C LEU A 288 14.17 13.04 9.56
N ALA A 289 14.57 13.11 10.83
CA ALA A 289 15.65 12.30 11.39
C ALA A 289 15.32 10.81 11.38
N ALA A 290 14.09 10.42 11.71
CA ALA A 290 13.65 9.03 11.62
C ALA A 290 13.69 8.52 10.16
N ILE A 291 13.25 9.33 9.19
CA ILE A 291 13.32 9.00 7.76
C ILE A 291 14.79 8.81 7.34
N LYS A 292 15.68 9.76 7.69
CA LYS A 292 17.11 9.67 7.37
C LYS A 292 17.76 8.41 7.95
N ALA A 293 17.46 8.08 9.20
CA ALA A 293 17.95 6.87 9.84
C ALA A 293 17.49 5.61 9.08
N SER A 294 16.22 5.55 8.69
CA SER A 294 15.67 4.43 7.92
C SER A 294 16.31 4.29 6.53
N TYR A 295 16.53 5.41 5.82
CA TYR A 295 17.26 5.40 4.54
C TYR A 295 18.72 5.00 4.69
N SER A 296 19.38 5.40 5.78
CA SER A 296 20.76 4.98 6.06
C SER A 296 20.88 3.46 6.22
N LEU A 297 19.87 2.80 6.81
CA LEU A 297 19.83 1.33 6.90
C LEU A 297 19.62 0.67 5.53
N LEU A 298 18.78 1.24 4.66
CA LEU A 298 18.64 0.76 3.28
C LEU A 298 19.96 0.89 2.52
N GLN A 299 20.57 2.07 2.53
CA GLN A 299 21.78 2.39 1.78
C GLN A 299 22.98 1.52 2.19
N SER A 300 23.08 1.18 3.47
CA SER A 300 24.12 0.30 4.01
C SER A 300 23.87 -1.19 3.79
N GLY A 301 22.70 -1.57 3.24
CA GLY A 301 22.31 -2.97 3.03
C GLY A 301 21.93 -3.72 4.30
N VAL A 302 21.81 -3.03 5.45
CA VAL A 302 21.44 -3.65 6.74
C VAL A 302 20.05 -4.30 6.68
N THR A 303 19.17 -3.83 5.79
CA THR A 303 17.83 -4.38 5.60
C THR A 303 17.76 -5.59 4.65
N GLU A 304 18.80 -5.89 3.88
CA GLU A 304 18.78 -6.98 2.88
C GLU A 304 18.49 -8.37 3.50
N PRO A 305 19.07 -8.73 4.68
CA PRO A 305 18.69 -9.97 5.35
C PRO A 305 17.22 -10.00 5.79
N LEU A 306 16.65 -8.86 6.18
CA LEU A 306 15.23 -8.75 6.57
C LEU A 306 14.31 -8.99 5.37
N VAL A 307 14.65 -8.41 4.21
CA VAL A 307 13.94 -8.63 2.95
C VAL A 307 14.02 -10.11 2.54
N SER A 308 15.20 -10.71 2.61
CA SER A 308 15.42 -12.12 2.27
C SER A 308 14.59 -13.05 3.16
N HIS A 309 14.57 -12.79 4.47
CA HIS A 309 13.76 -13.56 5.41
C HIS A 309 12.25 -13.37 5.16
N LEU A 310 11.80 -12.15 4.89
CA LEU A 310 10.41 -11.86 4.53
C LEU A 310 9.97 -12.61 3.26
N GLN A 311 10.83 -12.68 2.24
CA GLN A 311 10.57 -13.44 1.01
C GLN A 311 10.50 -14.96 1.26
N MET A 312 11.35 -15.47 2.16
CA MET A 312 11.31 -16.86 2.62
C MET A 312 9.97 -17.15 3.32
N LEU A 313 9.56 -16.33 4.28
CA LEU A 313 8.28 -16.48 4.98
C LEU A 313 7.08 -16.39 4.04
N THR A 314 7.13 -15.47 3.07
CA THR A 314 6.12 -15.32 2.01
C THR A 314 5.97 -16.61 1.20
N SER A 315 7.10 -17.19 0.81
CA SER A 315 7.11 -18.46 0.07
C SER A 315 6.63 -19.63 0.92
N HIS A 316 6.99 -19.63 2.22
CA HIS A 316 6.57 -20.65 3.18
C HIS A 316 5.06 -20.62 3.43
N LEU A 317 4.49 -19.46 3.76
CA LEU A 317 3.03 -19.30 3.96
C LEU A 317 2.26 -19.77 2.73
N HIS A 318 2.66 -19.31 1.54
CA HIS A 318 2.01 -19.71 0.28
C HIS A 318 2.03 -21.22 0.09
N THR A 319 3.20 -21.85 0.27
CA THR A 319 3.36 -23.30 0.14
C THR A 319 2.49 -24.06 1.14
N GLN A 320 2.45 -23.62 2.40
CA GLN A 320 1.66 -24.29 3.44
C GLN A 320 0.15 -24.15 3.19
N LEU A 321 -0.32 -22.97 2.77
CA LEU A 321 -1.72 -22.76 2.39
C LEU A 321 -2.12 -23.63 1.20
N LEU A 322 -1.30 -23.69 0.14
CA LEU A 322 -1.60 -24.55 -1.02
C LEU A 322 -1.60 -26.03 -0.64
N ARG A 323 -0.61 -26.49 0.14
CA ARG A 323 -0.58 -27.87 0.64
C ARG A 323 -1.81 -28.20 1.48
N MET A 324 -2.23 -27.29 2.34
CA MET A 324 -3.46 -27.41 3.13
C MET A 324 -4.68 -27.55 2.22
N LEU A 325 -4.86 -26.66 1.25
CA LEU A 325 -5.99 -26.71 0.33
C LEU A 325 -6.04 -28.03 -0.45
N ILE A 326 -4.90 -28.48 -1.02
CA ILE A 326 -4.81 -29.73 -1.79
C ILE A 326 -5.24 -30.96 -0.98
N ARG A 327 -4.93 -31.02 0.32
CA ARG A 327 -5.36 -32.13 1.20
C ARG A 327 -6.88 -32.30 1.22
N TYR A 328 -7.62 -31.21 1.10
CA TYR A 328 -9.07 -31.20 1.19
C TYR A 328 -9.79 -31.06 -0.17
N THR A 329 -9.11 -30.66 -1.24
CA THR A 329 -9.71 -30.56 -2.59
C THR A 329 -10.13 -31.92 -3.16
N ARG A 330 -9.38 -33.00 -2.90
CA ARG A 330 -9.68 -34.32 -3.46
C ARG A 330 -10.90 -35.03 -2.80
N PRO A 331 -11.19 -34.84 -1.51
CA PRO A 331 -12.44 -35.32 -0.91
C PRO A 331 -13.60 -34.31 -0.88
N TYR A 332 -13.37 -33.01 -1.10
CA TYR A 332 -14.41 -31.97 -0.99
C TYR A 332 -14.35 -30.95 -2.14
N GLU A 333 -15.30 -31.03 -3.08
CA GLU A 333 -15.44 -30.04 -4.17
C GLU A 333 -15.76 -28.63 -3.63
N SER A 334 -16.34 -28.53 -2.43
CA SER A 334 -16.80 -27.27 -1.80
C SER A 334 -15.69 -26.44 -1.13
N ILE A 335 -14.43 -26.90 -1.08
CA ILE A 335 -13.37 -26.11 -0.45
C ILE A 335 -13.05 -24.84 -1.24
N ASN A 336 -13.12 -24.90 -2.57
CA ASN A 336 -12.90 -23.74 -3.44
C ASN A 336 -13.97 -22.65 -3.21
N ASP A 337 -15.16 -23.05 -2.76
CA ASP A 337 -16.23 -22.13 -2.34
C ASP A 337 -16.00 -21.52 -0.94
N THR A 338 -15.14 -22.15 -0.13
CA THR A 338 -14.88 -21.77 1.26
C THR A 338 -13.71 -20.82 1.39
N LEU A 339 -12.56 -21.17 0.80
CA LEU A 339 -11.32 -20.41 0.85
C LEU A 339 -10.57 -20.56 -0.47
N HIS A 340 -10.18 -19.45 -1.07
CA HIS A 340 -9.36 -19.43 -2.26
C HIS A 340 -8.08 -18.62 -2.01
N VAL A 341 -6.96 -19.20 -2.46
CA VAL A 341 -5.61 -18.62 -2.45
C VAL A 341 -5.06 -18.75 -3.86
N SER A 342 -4.44 -17.69 -4.38
CA SER A 342 -3.86 -17.71 -5.72
C SER A 342 -2.80 -18.83 -5.84
N PRO A 343 -2.82 -19.63 -6.93
CA PRO A 343 -1.79 -20.63 -7.16
C PRO A 343 -0.45 -20.01 -7.58
N LEU A 344 -0.47 -18.76 -8.06
CA LEU A 344 0.75 -18.04 -8.46
C LEU A 344 1.56 -17.67 -7.22
N ARG A 345 2.88 -17.82 -7.31
CA ARG A 345 3.78 -17.44 -6.22
C ARG A 345 3.65 -15.92 -5.96
N PRO A 346 3.34 -15.50 -4.72
CA PRO A 346 3.25 -14.09 -4.38
C PRO A 346 4.62 -13.43 -4.49
N GLN A 347 4.62 -12.21 -5.01
CA GLN A 347 5.82 -11.39 -5.17
C GLN A 347 5.89 -10.22 -4.18
N SER A 348 4.89 -10.13 -3.29
CA SER A 348 4.84 -9.17 -2.18
C SER A 348 4.47 -9.89 -0.88
N PRO A 349 4.69 -9.27 0.30
CA PRO A 349 4.34 -9.87 1.59
C PRO A 349 2.84 -9.80 1.91
N ILE A 350 2.00 -9.37 0.97
CA ILE A 350 0.55 -9.16 1.15
C ILE A 350 -0.20 -10.32 0.51
N PHE A 351 -1.13 -10.91 1.25
CA PHE A 351 -1.97 -12.01 0.81
C PHE A 351 -3.45 -11.66 0.93
N ALA A 352 -4.19 -11.95 -0.13
CA ALA A 352 -5.65 -11.97 -0.13
C ALA A 352 -6.15 -13.41 0.04
N LEU A 353 -6.65 -13.72 1.24
CA LEU A 353 -7.38 -14.96 1.50
C LEU A 353 -8.85 -14.75 1.10
N LEU A 354 -9.23 -15.17 -0.11
CA LEU A 354 -10.57 -14.93 -0.65
C LEU A 354 -11.57 -15.90 -0.02
N THR A 355 -12.67 -15.37 0.51
CA THR A 355 -13.72 -16.20 1.14
C THR A 355 -15.04 -15.45 1.18
N LYS A 356 -16.16 -16.18 1.14
CA LYS A 356 -17.52 -15.65 1.38
C LYS A 356 -17.71 -15.15 2.82
N HIS A 357 -16.90 -15.64 3.77
CA HIS A 357 -17.05 -15.39 5.21
C HIS A 357 -15.82 -14.74 5.87
N PRO A 358 -15.28 -13.62 5.34
CA PRO A 358 -13.99 -13.09 5.80
C PRO A 358 -14.00 -12.62 7.26
N ARG A 359 -15.15 -12.11 7.74
CA ARG A 359 -15.28 -11.71 9.16
C ARG A 359 -15.21 -12.90 10.10
N SER A 360 -15.77 -14.04 9.70
CA SER A 360 -15.74 -15.27 10.50
C SER A 360 -14.32 -15.83 10.56
N LEU A 361 -13.61 -15.88 9.42
CA LEU A 361 -12.21 -16.30 9.38
C LEU A 361 -11.32 -15.37 10.20
N ALA A 362 -11.45 -14.05 10.02
CA ALA A 362 -10.67 -13.07 10.77
C ALA A 362 -10.93 -13.17 12.28
N ALA A 363 -12.19 -13.31 12.72
CA ALA A 363 -12.53 -13.49 14.13
C ALA A 363 -11.95 -14.79 14.70
N HIS A 364 -11.98 -15.89 13.95
CA HIS A 364 -11.38 -17.16 14.36
C HIS A 364 -9.87 -17.02 14.58
N CYS A 365 -9.16 -16.38 13.63
CA CYS A 365 -7.72 -16.13 13.78
C CYS A 365 -7.41 -15.15 14.93
N GLN A 366 -8.24 -14.12 15.13
CA GLN A 366 -8.09 -13.17 16.23
C GLN A 366 -8.26 -13.83 17.60
N ASN A 367 -9.22 -14.75 17.74
CA ASN A 367 -9.40 -15.54 18.95
C ASN A 367 -8.22 -16.49 19.22
N ALA A 368 -7.49 -16.88 18.17
CA ALA A 368 -6.24 -17.65 18.26
C ALA A 368 -4.99 -16.78 18.52
N GLY A 369 -5.14 -15.47 18.73
CA GLY A 369 -4.04 -14.56 19.05
C GLY A 369 -3.36 -13.90 17.84
N PHE A 370 -3.99 -13.92 16.65
CA PHE A 370 -3.44 -13.30 15.44
C PHE A 370 -4.12 -11.98 15.09
N VAL A 371 -3.33 -10.96 14.74
CA VAL A 371 -3.87 -9.72 14.19
C VAL A 371 -4.03 -9.87 12.68
N VAL A 372 -5.24 -10.16 12.22
CA VAL A 372 -5.63 -10.16 10.79
C VAL A 372 -6.90 -9.33 10.58
N ARG A 373 -7.16 -8.87 9.36
CA ARG A 373 -8.33 -8.03 9.07
C ARG A 373 -9.16 -8.55 7.91
N ALA A 374 -10.47 -8.64 8.14
CA ALA A 374 -11.44 -8.82 7.07
C ALA A 374 -11.59 -7.52 6.27
N VAL A 375 -11.42 -7.60 4.96
CA VAL A 375 -11.63 -6.49 4.03
C VAL A 375 -12.85 -6.82 3.16
N VAL A 376 -13.83 -5.92 3.17
CA VAL A 376 -15.15 -6.11 2.56
C VAL A 376 -15.58 -4.86 1.79
N PRO A 377 -16.55 -4.99 0.86
CA PRO A 377 -17.15 -3.86 0.16
C PRO A 377 -17.62 -2.75 1.14
N PRO A 378 -17.42 -1.46 0.79
CA PRO A 378 -16.98 -0.95 -0.51
C PRO A 378 -15.46 -0.83 -0.66
N THR A 379 -14.65 -1.27 0.32
CA THR A 379 -13.18 -1.11 0.28
C THR A 379 -12.55 -1.90 -0.89
N VAL A 380 -13.15 -3.05 -1.20
CA VAL A 380 -12.75 -3.97 -2.27
C VAL A 380 -14.01 -4.56 -2.89
N PRO A 381 -14.00 -4.92 -4.19
CA PRO A 381 -15.14 -5.61 -4.81
C PRO A 381 -15.30 -7.02 -4.25
N THR A 382 -14.20 -7.78 -4.16
CA THR A 382 -14.18 -9.18 -3.70
C THR A 382 -13.76 -9.28 -2.24
N ARG A 383 -14.57 -9.96 -1.41
CA ARG A 383 -14.36 -10.16 0.03
C ARG A 383 -13.13 -11.01 0.32
N ARG A 384 -12.32 -10.61 1.31
CA ARG A 384 -11.07 -11.29 1.68
C ARG A 384 -10.68 -11.08 3.16
N VAL A 385 -9.80 -11.93 3.67
CA VAL A 385 -8.95 -11.60 4.82
C VAL A 385 -7.60 -11.18 4.28
N ARG A 386 -7.16 -9.97 4.62
CA ARG A 386 -5.84 -9.47 4.25
C ARG A 386 -4.84 -9.90 5.31
N VAL A 387 -3.82 -10.62 4.87
CA VAL A 387 -2.68 -11.06 5.69
C VAL A 387 -1.44 -10.36 5.18
N CYS A 388 -0.62 -9.84 6.08
CA CYS A 388 0.66 -9.19 5.77
C CYS A 388 1.74 -9.85 6.59
N LEU A 389 2.79 -10.34 5.92
CA LEU A 389 3.96 -10.86 6.60
C LEU A 389 4.94 -9.74 6.90
N HIS A 390 5.71 -9.95 7.97
CA HIS A 390 6.73 -9.04 8.43
C HIS A 390 8.05 -9.80 8.64
N ALA A 391 9.18 -9.13 8.44
CA ALA A 391 10.50 -9.72 8.65
C ALA A 391 10.75 -10.16 10.10
N GLY A 392 10.01 -9.62 11.08
CA GLY A 392 10.05 -10.07 12.46
C GLY A 392 9.23 -11.33 12.75
N ASN A 393 8.40 -11.80 11.82
CA ASN A 393 7.64 -13.03 12.05
C ASN A 393 8.56 -14.27 12.05
N THR A 394 8.16 -15.29 12.80
CA THR A 394 8.85 -16.59 12.81
C THR A 394 8.14 -17.61 11.92
N VAL A 395 8.85 -18.68 11.54
CA VAL A 395 8.26 -19.81 10.79
C VAL A 395 7.14 -20.48 11.60
N ASP A 396 7.33 -20.66 12.92
CA ASP A 396 6.28 -21.23 13.79
C ASP A 396 5.03 -20.36 13.85
N GLU A 397 5.18 -19.03 13.93
CA GLU A 397 4.02 -18.11 13.88
C GLU A 397 3.23 -18.27 12.59
N VAL A 398 3.92 -18.37 11.45
CA VAL A 398 3.28 -18.61 10.15
C VAL A 398 2.58 -19.98 10.14
N ASP A 399 3.23 -21.02 10.67
CA ASP A 399 2.64 -22.36 10.74
C ASP A 399 1.42 -22.40 11.68
N ARG A 400 1.45 -21.69 12.81
CA ARG A 400 0.29 -21.56 13.72
C ARG A 400 -0.86 -20.80 13.06
N LEU A 401 -0.58 -19.76 12.26
CA LEU A 401 -1.60 -19.08 11.47
C LEU A 401 -2.25 -20.06 10.48
N VAL A 402 -1.46 -20.83 9.74
CA VAL A 402 -1.99 -21.83 8.79
C VAL A 402 -2.84 -22.88 9.52
N ARG A 403 -2.40 -23.39 10.68
CA ARG A 403 -3.20 -24.33 11.49
C ARG A 403 -4.53 -23.72 11.94
N SER A 404 -4.56 -22.44 12.31
CA SER A 404 -5.81 -21.75 12.67
C SER A 404 -6.75 -21.61 11.47
N ILE A 405 -6.22 -21.26 10.30
CA ILE A 405 -7.01 -21.21 9.06
C ILE A 405 -7.54 -22.61 8.69
N GLU A 406 -6.71 -23.66 8.82
CA GLU A 406 -7.08 -25.05 8.56
C GLU A 406 -8.23 -25.51 9.47
N SER A 407 -8.15 -25.23 10.77
CA SER A 407 -9.22 -25.53 11.72
C SER A 407 -10.53 -24.87 11.31
N TRP A 408 -10.49 -23.58 10.95
CA TRP A 408 -11.68 -22.87 10.48
C TRP A 408 -12.26 -23.45 9.19
N VAL A 409 -11.41 -23.89 8.25
CA VAL A 409 -11.86 -24.55 7.02
C VAL A 409 -12.55 -25.87 7.37
N ARG A 410 -11.94 -26.72 8.21
CA ARG A 410 -12.49 -28.02 8.64
C ARG A 410 -13.89 -27.90 9.24
N ASP A 411 -14.08 -26.94 10.13
CA ASP A 411 -15.38 -26.67 10.77
C ASP A 411 -16.48 -26.36 9.74
N ARG A 412 -16.13 -25.74 8.61
CA ARG A 412 -17.09 -25.35 7.57
C ARG A 412 -17.39 -26.44 6.55
N ILE A 413 -16.42 -27.28 6.23
CA ILE A 413 -16.62 -28.41 5.31
C ILE A 413 -17.23 -29.63 6.02
N GLY A 414 -17.48 -29.56 7.33
CA GLY A 414 -18.13 -30.61 8.11
C GLY A 414 -17.23 -31.83 8.36
N VAL A 415 -15.91 -31.65 8.30
CA VAL A 415 -14.95 -32.71 8.67
C VAL A 415 -14.95 -32.84 10.19
N ALA A 416 -15.83 -33.68 10.73
CA ALA A 416 -15.64 -34.23 12.07
C ALA A 416 -14.25 -34.86 12.14
N SER A 417 -13.59 -34.79 13.30
CA SER A 417 -12.33 -35.48 13.59
C SER A 417 -12.46 -36.97 13.29
N SER A 418 -12.17 -37.36 12.05
CA SER A 418 -12.14 -38.76 11.62
C SER A 418 -10.85 -39.38 12.18
N PRO A 419 -10.87 -40.62 12.69
CA PRO A 419 -9.69 -41.31 13.22
C PRO A 419 -8.50 -41.33 12.25
N ALA A 420 -8.77 -41.29 10.93
CA ALA A 420 -7.74 -41.24 9.89
C ALA A 420 -6.92 -39.93 9.89
N VAL A 421 -7.48 -38.83 10.39
CA VAL A 421 -6.77 -37.53 10.52
C VAL A 421 -5.90 -37.52 11.77
N GLU A 422 -6.35 -38.16 12.86
CA GLU A 422 -5.54 -38.34 14.08
C GLU A 422 -4.32 -39.24 13.84
N GLU A 423 -4.41 -40.27 12.99
CA GLU A 423 -3.25 -41.08 12.60
C GLU A 423 -2.21 -40.29 11.79
N LEU A 424 -2.66 -39.37 10.91
CA LEU A 424 -1.77 -38.48 10.16
C LEU A 424 -1.11 -37.41 11.04
N GLU A 425 -1.77 -36.96 12.11
CA GLU A 425 -1.19 -36.07 13.11
C GLU A 425 -0.21 -36.78 14.04
N LYS A 426 -0.46 -38.06 14.40
CA LYS A 426 0.48 -38.89 15.17
C LYS A 426 1.75 -39.23 14.38
N ALA A 427 1.69 -39.27 13.05
CA ALA A 427 2.86 -39.46 12.20
C ALA A 427 3.73 -38.19 12.02
N ARG A 428 3.36 -37.06 12.63
CA ARG A 428 4.07 -35.77 12.57
C ARG A 428 4.80 -35.38 13.87
N LEU A 429 4.62 -36.13 14.95
CA LEU A 429 5.50 -36.14 16.12
C LEU A 429 6.63 -37.15 15.88
#